data_AF-K2PN63-F1
#
_entry.id   AF-K2PN63-F1
#
_cell.length_a   1.000
_cell.length_b   1.000
_cell.length_c   1.000
_cell.angle_alpha   90.00
_cell.angle_beta   90.00
_cell.angle_gamma   90.00
#
_symmetry.space_group_name_H-M   'P 1'
#
loop_
_entity.id
_entity.type
_entity.pdbx_description
1 polymer ?
#
loop_
_entity_poly.entity_id
_entity_poly.type
_entity_poly.pdbx_seq_one_letter_code
_entity_poly.pdbx_strand_id
1 'polypeptide(L)'
;MIEKKKWEKTFKHMNGRKPNEQEYQQAVSDGLVKDEVIHSKNDKRTIIIVGSILGMLLVIVIAILLTVFFYPKPSNDQASTFNNSSSKSSLRSTSISKAQSSSLSEDYSQALVEWNNLSLNEQVALLTQTYAEINPQTTILSAERIAMTANGNAGVNDGYIQWYDNTNVQHKLDVVISNNTIFFSYIDNKTGQLQEKEAKINSSLVTYYQNSTSKQKTLNIASKVVTPAELQNSESESLIYESLINKGFRYSLVSYDGMDVDTAMKNGAPQNLAHDGTFYYYFLDDSHFKITAVGAYNPSSTDTFSIDTKNEKIILGPRSGIEIPYKINNGKVYFSDRSVTRDDNHTYVYSFTEDSTAKEYIYSKKVSN
;
A
#
# COMPACT_ATOMS: atom_id res chain seq x y z
N MET A 1 59.56 -5.89 8.33
CA MET A 1 58.77 -5.29 9.43
C MET A 1 59.20 -5.86 10.77
N ILE A 2 59.61 -5.00 11.69
CA ILE A 2 59.96 -5.38 13.07
C ILE A 2 58.79 -5.07 14.02
N GLU A 3 58.74 -5.74 15.18
CA GLU A 3 57.70 -5.48 16.18
C GLU A 3 57.83 -4.07 16.78
N LYS A 4 56.70 -3.44 17.11
CA LYS A 4 56.61 -2.07 17.65
C LYS A 4 57.61 -1.79 18.75
N LYS A 5 57.64 -2.63 19.79
CA LYS A 5 58.56 -2.47 20.94
C LYS A 5 60.04 -2.53 20.54
N LYS A 6 60.38 -3.33 19.53
CA LYS A 6 61.77 -3.46 19.05
C LYS A 6 62.16 -2.24 18.22
N TRP A 7 61.24 -1.73 17.39
CA TRP A 7 61.44 -0.48 16.65
C TRP A 7 61.58 0.73 17.56
N GLU A 8 60.69 0.89 18.55
CA GLU A 8 60.74 2.00 19.52
C GLU A 8 62.07 2.04 20.30
N LYS A 9 62.63 0.86 20.61
CA LYS A 9 63.93 0.75 21.30
C LYS A 9 65.07 1.21 20.40
N THR A 10 65.07 0.82 19.12
CA THR A 10 66.06 1.27 18.12
C THR A 10 65.93 2.77 17.86
N PHE A 11 64.71 3.28 17.70
CA PHE A 11 64.44 4.71 17.51
C PHE A 11 64.97 5.53 18.70
N LYS A 12 64.71 5.08 19.94
CA LYS A 12 65.23 5.73 21.15
C LYS A 12 66.75 5.72 21.23
N HIS A 13 67.38 4.64 20.79
CA HIS A 13 68.84 4.56 20.77
C HIS A 13 69.47 5.54 19.79
N MET A 14 68.88 5.72 18.60
CA MET A 14 69.41 6.63 17.59
C MET A 14 69.07 8.11 17.87
N ASN A 15 67.87 8.38 18.38
CA ASN A 15 67.35 9.75 18.50
C ASN A 15 67.33 10.27 19.95
N GLY A 16 67.79 9.49 20.92
CA GLY A 16 67.84 9.86 22.35
C GLY A 16 66.47 9.99 23.04
N ARG A 17 65.37 9.90 22.29
CA ARG A 17 63.98 10.06 22.78
C ARG A 17 63.05 8.99 22.22
N LYS A 18 61.92 8.78 22.88
CA LYS A 18 60.87 7.90 22.35
C LYS A 18 60.23 8.54 21.10
N PRO A 19 59.80 7.74 20.11
CA PRO A 19 59.04 8.24 18.97
C PRO A 19 57.68 8.77 19.43
N ASN A 20 57.18 9.81 18.76
CA ASN A 20 55.81 10.29 18.95
C ASN A 20 54.82 9.53 18.04
N GLU A 21 53.53 9.79 18.20
CA GLU A 21 52.48 9.07 17.46
C GLU A 21 52.59 9.26 15.94
N GLN A 22 52.93 10.47 15.47
CA GLN A 22 53.08 10.73 14.03
C GLN A 22 54.27 9.97 13.43
N GLU A 23 55.40 9.91 14.15
CA GLU A 23 56.58 9.15 13.73
C GLU A 23 56.32 7.65 13.72
N TYR A 24 55.48 7.17 14.64
CA TYR A 24 55.04 5.78 14.66
C TYR A 24 54.15 5.45 13.46
N GLN A 25 53.15 6.29 13.16
CA GLN A 25 52.25 6.09 12.01
C GLN A 25 53.01 6.18 10.68
N GLN A 26 54.00 7.07 10.57
CA GLN A 26 54.87 7.13 9.39
C GLN A 26 55.67 5.83 9.23
N ALA A 27 56.22 5.27 10.30
CA ALA A 27 56.98 4.02 10.25
C ALA A 27 56.11 2.79 9.93
N VAL A 28 54.83 2.82 10.27
CA VAL A 28 53.84 1.81 9.84
C VAL A 28 53.57 1.96 8.35
N SER A 29 53.32 3.18 7.86
CA SER A 29 53.11 3.47 6.43
C SER A 29 54.31 3.09 5.56
N ASP A 30 55.53 3.33 6.05
CA ASP A 30 56.77 2.99 5.35
C ASP A 30 57.12 1.49 5.44
N GLY A 31 56.26 0.67 6.05
CA GLY A 31 56.44 -0.78 6.16
C GLY A 31 57.57 -1.21 7.09
N LEU A 32 58.00 -0.34 8.01
CA LEU A 32 59.09 -0.60 8.95
C LEU A 32 58.59 -1.38 10.17
N VAL A 33 57.32 -1.17 10.57
CA VAL A 33 56.70 -1.76 11.78
C VAL A 33 55.45 -2.57 11.42
N LYS A 34 55.20 -3.68 12.12
CA LYS A 34 53.95 -4.46 11.98
C LYS A 34 52.79 -3.77 12.73
N ASP A 35 51.61 -3.71 12.12
CA ASP A 35 50.38 -3.21 12.76
C ASP A 35 50.02 -4.04 14.00
N GLU A 36 49.92 -3.38 15.16
CA GLU A 36 49.35 -3.98 16.37
C GLU A 36 47.85 -3.66 16.41
N VAL A 37 47.01 -4.70 16.28
CA VAL A 37 45.57 -4.63 16.52
C VAL A 37 45.34 -4.26 17.98
N ILE A 38 44.82 -3.05 18.22
CA ILE A 38 44.56 -2.53 19.57
C ILE A 38 43.36 -3.26 20.19
N HIS A 39 43.59 -4.12 21.18
CA HIS A 39 42.55 -4.50 22.13
C HIS A 39 42.41 -3.42 23.20
N SER A 40 41.31 -2.65 23.10
CA SER A 40 40.95 -1.56 24.00
C SER A 40 40.57 -2.06 25.40
N LYS A 41 41.33 -1.60 26.39
CA LYS A 41 41.16 -1.92 27.81
C LYS A 41 40.14 -0.97 28.45
N ASN A 42 38.87 -1.01 28.02
CA ASN A 42 37.77 -0.24 28.65
C ASN A 42 36.37 -0.86 28.47
N ASP A 43 36.30 -2.20 28.52
CA ASP A 43 35.10 -2.96 28.16
C ASP A 43 33.86 -2.73 29.05
N LYS A 44 34.03 -2.41 30.33
CA LYS A 44 32.87 -2.43 31.25
C LYS A 44 31.87 -1.29 31.06
N ARG A 45 32.29 -0.09 30.63
CA ARG A 45 31.36 1.05 30.40
C ARG A 45 30.77 1.03 29.00
N THR A 46 31.51 0.59 28.01
CA THR A 46 31.03 0.50 26.62
C THR A 46 30.04 -0.64 26.44
N ILE A 47 30.24 -1.80 27.10
CA ILE A 47 29.27 -2.91 27.08
C ILE A 47 27.94 -2.52 27.75
N ILE A 48 27.95 -1.70 28.82
CA ILE A 48 26.72 -1.24 29.47
C ILE A 48 25.95 -0.26 28.58
N ILE A 49 26.65 0.67 27.90
CA ILE A 49 26.00 1.65 27.01
C ILE A 49 25.45 0.96 25.75
N VAL A 50 26.24 0.10 25.11
CA VAL A 50 25.80 -0.65 23.93
C VAL A 50 24.69 -1.65 24.27
N GLY A 51 24.77 -2.31 25.43
CA GLY A 51 23.72 -3.19 25.94
C GLY A 51 22.41 -2.46 26.27
N SER A 52 22.48 -1.24 26.81
CA SER A 52 21.30 -0.42 27.08
C SER A 52 20.64 0.08 25.79
N ILE A 53 21.43 0.43 24.77
CA ILE A 53 20.91 0.84 23.46
C ILE A 53 20.26 -0.35 22.76
N LEU A 54 20.91 -1.52 22.73
CA LEU A 54 20.36 -2.75 22.16
C LEU A 54 19.09 -3.21 22.91
N GLY A 55 19.07 -3.10 24.24
CA GLY A 55 17.89 -3.42 25.05
C GLY A 55 16.70 -2.52 24.74
N MET A 56 16.92 -1.21 24.60
CA MET A 56 15.86 -0.27 24.25
C MET A 56 15.33 -0.50 22.83
N LEU A 57 16.22 -0.82 21.88
CA LEU A 57 15.86 -1.13 20.50
C LEU A 57 15.06 -2.43 20.40
N LEU A 58 15.41 -3.44 21.21
CA LEU A 58 14.66 -4.69 21.33
C LEU A 58 13.25 -4.47 21.88
N VAL A 59 13.09 -3.62 22.90
CA VAL A 59 11.76 -3.29 23.45
C VAL A 59 10.89 -2.57 22.42
N ILE A 60 11.47 -1.67 21.61
CA ILE A 60 10.76 -1.00 20.52
C ILE A 60 10.33 -2.02 19.44
N VAL A 61 11.21 -2.95 19.05
CA VAL A 61 10.89 -4.00 18.07
C VAL A 61 9.80 -4.94 18.62
N ILE A 62 9.85 -5.31 19.90
CA ILE A 62 8.82 -6.11 20.54
C ILE A 62 7.49 -5.33 20.60
N ALA A 63 7.51 -4.03 20.91
CA ALA A 63 6.31 -3.21 20.93
C ALA A 63 5.65 -3.11 19.53
N ILE A 64 6.46 -2.96 18.47
CA ILE A 64 5.99 -2.97 17.08
C ILE A 64 5.46 -4.36 16.68
N LEU A 65 6.15 -5.43 17.06
CA LEU A 65 5.69 -6.79 16.78
C LEU A 65 4.42 -7.12 17.54
N LEU A 66 4.26 -6.65 18.78
CA LEU A 66 3.04 -6.80 19.55
C LEU A 66 1.89 -5.99 18.95
N THR A 67 2.11 -4.77 18.46
CA THR A 67 1.06 -4.04 17.74
C THR A 67 0.70 -4.71 16.42
N VAL A 68 1.63 -5.30 15.69
CA VAL A 68 1.33 -6.02 14.43
C VAL A 68 0.67 -7.38 14.66
N PHE A 69 1.06 -8.14 15.69
CA PHE A 69 0.51 -9.48 15.98
C PHE A 69 -0.75 -9.48 16.86
N PHE A 70 -0.91 -8.50 17.76
CA PHE A 70 -2.10 -8.35 18.61
C PHE A 70 -3.10 -7.31 18.10
N TYR A 71 -2.83 -6.65 16.96
CA TYR A 71 -3.94 -6.05 16.22
C TYR A 71 -4.88 -7.18 15.80
N PRO A 72 -6.16 -7.15 16.19
CA PRO A 72 -7.11 -8.14 15.76
C PRO A 72 -7.18 -8.06 14.24
N LYS A 73 -6.72 -9.13 13.57
CA LYS A 73 -7.01 -9.35 12.16
C LYS A 73 -8.54 -9.34 12.05
N PRO A 74 -9.16 -8.45 11.27
CA PRO A 74 -10.62 -8.42 11.19
C PRO A 74 -11.10 -9.80 10.76
N SER A 75 -11.93 -10.43 11.58
CA SER A 75 -12.51 -11.74 11.23
C SER A 75 -13.43 -11.53 10.04
N ASN A 76 -13.19 -12.29 8.98
CA ASN A 76 -13.84 -12.18 7.67
C ASN A 76 -15.33 -12.58 7.64
N ASP A 77 -15.98 -12.76 8.80
CA ASP A 77 -17.31 -13.36 8.89
C ASP A 77 -18.47 -12.40 8.57
N GLN A 78 -18.20 -11.10 8.36
CA GLN A 78 -19.24 -10.09 8.12
C GLN A 78 -19.49 -9.74 6.64
N ALA A 79 -18.82 -10.41 5.70
CA ALA A 79 -19.11 -10.24 4.27
C ALA A 79 -20.58 -10.59 3.92
N SER A 80 -21.26 -11.40 4.74
CA SER A 80 -22.66 -11.77 4.54
C SER A 80 -23.67 -10.66 4.88
N THR A 81 -23.27 -9.64 5.63
CA THR A 81 -24.14 -8.49 6.01
C THR A 81 -23.92 -7.28 5.11
N PHE A 82 -22.76 -7.20 4.45
CA PHE A 82 -22.41 -6.17 3.48
C PHE A 82 -22.77 -6.59 2.05
N ASN A 83 -24.07 -6.54 1.72
CA ASN A 83 -24.66 -6.35 0.38
C ASN A 83 -26.08 -6.94 0.36
N ASN A 84 -27.03 -6.24 0.97
CA ASN A 84 -28.43 -6.33 0.58
C ASN A 84 -28.81 -5.05 -0.19
N SER A 85 -27.99 -4.69 -1.18
CA SER A 85 -28.35 -3.69 -2.17
C SER A 85 -29.37 -4.33 -3.11
N SER A 86 -30.63 -3.96 -2.91
CA SER A 86 -31.75 -4.28 -3.80
C SER A 86 -31.47 -3.72 -5.21
N SER A 87 -30.77 -4.50 -6.02
CA SER A 87 -30.55 -4.23 -7.43
C SER A 87 -31.82 -4.55 -8.21
N LYS A 88 -32.69 -3.54 -8.35
CA LYS A 88 -33.56 -3.23 -9.51
C LYS A 88 -34.58 -2.16 -9.09
N SER A 89 -34.23 -0.89 -9.24
CA SER A 89 -35.22 0.19 -9.25
C SER A 89 -36.02 0.13 -10.56
N SER A 90 -37.08 -0.68 -10.61
CA SER A 90 -38.16 -0.39 -11.54
C SER A 90 -38.90 0.84 -10.99
N LEU A 91 -38.81 1.95 -11.71
CA LEU A 91 -39.65 3.13 -11.50
C LEU A 91 -41.12 2.71 -11.44
N ARG A 92 -41.69 2.68 -10.24
CA ARG A 92 -43.13 2.72 -10.04
C ARG A 92 -43.44 3.89 -9.13
N SER A 93 -43.83 4.98 -9.77
CA SER A 93 -44.34 6.19 -9.13
C SER A 93 -45.64 5.84 -8.41
N THR A 94 -45.59 5.64 -7.10
CA THR A 94 -46.78 5.70 -6.25
C THR A 94 -46.80 7.07 -5.60
N SER A 95 -47.67 7.93 -6.13
CA SER A 95 -48.00 9.24 -5.60
C SER A 95 -48.55 9.10 -4.18
N ILE A 96 -47.77 9.53 -3.18
CA ILE A 96 -48.31 9.82 -1.85
C ILE A 96 -48.66 11.30 -1.83
N SER A 97 -49.97 11.55 -1.77
CA SER A 97 -50.59 12.86 -1.70
C SER A 97 -50.22 13.62 -0.41
N LYS A 98 -50.07 14.94 -0.56
CA LYS A 98 -49.93 15.94 0.51
C LYS A 98 -50.85 15.67 1.69
N ALA A 99 -50.29 15.64 2.90
CA ALA A 99 -50.95 16.15 4.10
C ALA A 99 -49.90 16.60 5.13
N GLN A 100 -50.07 17.85 5.56
CA GLN A 100 -49.66 18.45 6.83
C GLN A 100 -48.20 18.36 7.29
N SER A 101 -47.56 19.53 7.21
CA SER A 101 -46.73 20.08 8.28
C SER A 101 -47.29 19.68 9.66
N SER A 102 -46.69 18.66 10.25
CA SER A 102 -46.89 18.32 11.65
C SER A 102 -45.53 18.44 12.34
N SER A 103 -45.61 19.07 13.51
CA SER A 103 -44.55 19.37 14.47
C SER A 103 -43.40 18.38 14.48
N LEU A 104 -42.19 18.92 14.43
CA LEU A 104 -40.93 18.30 14.82
C LEU A 104 -41.14 17.45 16.09
N SER A 105 -41.17 16.12 15.96
CA SER A 105 -41.20 15.28 17.15
C SER A 105 -39.79 15.22 17.73
N GLU A 106 -39.62 15.88 18.87
CA GLU A 106 -38.50 15.69 19.79
C GLU A 106 -38.57 14.31 20.50
N ASP A 107 -39.22 13.31 19.90
CA ASP A 107 -39.38 12.00 20.49
C ASP A 107 -38.19 11.12 20.10
N TYR A 108 -37.20 11.08 21.00
CA TYR A 108 -36.00 10.25 20.90
C TYR A 108 -36.30 8.80 20.52
N SER A 109 -37.46 8.27 20.94
CA SER A 109 -37.89 6.90 20.66
C SER A 109 -38.13 6.68 19.17
N GLN A 110 -38.71 7.66 18.48
CA GLN A 110 -39.03 7.58 17.06
C GLN A 110 -37.76 7.68 16.20
N ALA A 111 -36.84 8.58 16.56
CA ALA A 111 -35.56 8.73 15.86
C ALA A 111 -34.70 7.46 15.94
N LEU A 112 -34.68 6.78 17.09
CA LEU A 112 -33.97 5.51 17.26
C LEU A 112 -34.60 4.38 16.42
N VAL A 113 -35.93 4.33 16.32
CA VAL A 113 -36.61 3.36 15.45
C VAL A 113 -36.29 3.62 13.99
N GLU A 114 -36.33 4.88 13.54
CA GLU A 114 -35.97 5.25 12.17
C GLU A 114 -34.52 4.89 11.85
N TRP A 115 -33.59 5.22 12.76
CA TRP A 115 -32.18 4.86 12.65
C TRP A 115 -31.96 3.35 12.51
N ASN A 116 -32.57 2.55 13.37
CA ASN A 116 -32.43 1.09 13.36
C ASN A 116 -33.02 0.43 12.10
N ASN A 117 -33.94 1.11 11.40
CA ASN A 117 -34.53 0.64 10.14
C ASN A 117 -33.67 0.96 8.90
N LEU A 118 -32.64 1.80 9.04
CA LEU A 118 -31.70 2.09 7.96
C LEU A 118 -30.80 0.91 7.68
N SER A 119 -30.44 0.72 6.41
CA SER A 119 -29.36 -0.20 6.06
C SER A 119 -28.03 0.27 6.67
N LEU A 120 -27.09 -0.66 6.84
CA LEU A 120 -25.76 -0.35 7.37
C LEU A 120 -25.07 0.77 6.58
N ASN A 121 -25.14 0.70 5.25
CA ASN A 121 -24.53 1.71 4.37
C ASN A 121 -25.19 3.09 4.53
N GLU A 122 -26.50 3.15 4.75
CA GLU A 122 -27.20 4.42 5.04
C GLU A 122 -26.80 5.00 6.40
N GLN A 123 -26.65 4.16 7.43
CA GLN A 123 -26.15 4.59 8.74
C GLN A 123 -24.73 5.15 8.63
N VAL A 124 -23.82 4.46 7.93
CA VAL A 124 -22.46 4.93 7.68
C VAL A 124 -22.44 6.24 6.90
N ALA A 125 -23.30 6.39 5.88
CA ALA A 125 -23.43 7.62 5.11
C ALA A 125 -23.89 8.81 5.98
N LEU A 126 -24.87 8.59 6.87
CA LEU A 126 -25.33 9.61 7.81
C LEU A 126 -24.23 10.02 8.80
N LEU A 127 -23.49 9.05 9.37
CA LEU A 127 -22.36 9.34 10.25
C LEU A 127 -21.29 10.16 9.54
N THR A 128 -20.99 9.80 8.30
CA THR A 128 -20.03 10.49 7.44
C THR A 128 -20.43 11.95 7.21
N GLN A 129 -21.69 12.20 6.82
CA GLN A 129 -22.19 13.56 6.61
C GLN A 129 -22.22 14.39 7.89
N THR A 130 -22.66 13.76 8.99
CA THR A 130 -22.72 14.39 10.31
C THR A 130 -21.33 14.83 10.77
N TYR A 131 -20.33 13.95 10.65
CA TYR A 131 -18.97 14.29 11.03
C TYR A 131 -18.37 15.35 10.13
N ALA A 132 -18.59 15.28 8.81
CA ALA A 132 -18.09 16.27 7.86
C ALA A 132 -18.67 17.67 8.09
N GLU A 133 -19.92 17.79 8.54
CA GLU A 133 -20.51 19.08 8.94
C GLU A 133 -19.84 19.66 10.19
N ILE A 134 -19.60 18.82 11.19
CA ILE A 134 -19.00 19.24 12.47
C ILE A 134 -17.47 19.43 12.34
N ASN A 135 -16.86 18.78 11.34
CA ASN A 135 -15.46 18.89 10.98
C ASN A 135 -15.28 19.12 9.46
N PRO A 136 -15.50 20.35 8.96
CA PRO A 136 -15.46 20.66 7.54
C PRO A 136 -14.09 20.50 6.87
N GLN A 137 -13.01 20.36 7.65
CA GLN A 137 -11.65 20.16 7.13
C GLN A 137 -11.40 18.72 6.71
N THR A 138 -12.34 17.81 6.96
CA THR A 138 -12.20 16.39 6.61
C THR A 138 -12.40 16.18 5.12
N THR A 139 -11.71 15.18 4.57
CA THR A 139 -11.80 14.76 3.16
C THR A 139 -12.82 13.63 2.96
N ILE A 140 -13.57 13.26 4.01
CA ILE A 140 -14.39 12.03 4.04
C ILE A 140 -15.49 12.03 2.98
N LEU A 141 -16.09 13.18 2.66
CA LEU A 141 -17.14 13.27 1.62
C LEU A 141 -16.58 13.20 0.19
N SER A 142 -15.32 13.60 0.00
CA SER A 142 -14.63 13.51 -1.29
C SER A 142 -14.05 12.12 -1.57
N ALA A 143 -13.99 11.25 -0.56
CA ALA A 143 -13.49 9.89 -0.74
C ALA A 143 -14.28 9.14 -1.83
N GLU A 144 -13.58 8.32 -2.62
CA GLU A 144 -14.19 7.45 -3.63
C GLU A 144 -14.89 6.27 -2.98
N ARG A 145 -14.26 5.71 -1.94
CA ARG A 145 -14.74 4.58 -1.16
C ARG A 145 -14.62 4.87 0.33
N ILE A 146 -15.58 4.35 1.08
CA ILE A 146 -15.65 4.46 2.54
C ILE A 146 -15.86 3.04 3.08
N ALA A 147 -15.16 2.64 4.12
CA ALA A 147 -15.45 1.39 4.82
C ALA A 147 -15.85 1.65 6.26
N MET A 148 -16.64 0.73 6.81
CA MET A 148 -16.93 0.67 8.24
C MET A 148 -16.41 -0.67 8.76
N THR A 149 -15.62 -0.63 9.83
CA THR A 149 -15.28 -1.82 10.60
C THR A 149 -16.08 -1.79 11.90
N ALA A 150 -16.88 -2.82 12.15
CA ALA A 150 -17.62 -2.99 13.39
C ALA A 150 -16.81 -3.80 14.41
N ASN A 151 -16.85 -3.44 15.70
CA ASN A 151 -16.42 -4.36 16.75
C ASN A 151 -17.54 -5.39 17.01
N GLY A 152 -17.48 -6.53 16.32
CA GLY A 152 -18.47 -7.61 16.48
C GLY A 152 -19.83 -7.29 15.85
N ASN A 153 -20.92 -7.76 16.46
CA ASN A 153 -22.28 -7.66 15.90
C ASN A 153 -22.97 -6.29 16.17
N ALA A 154 -22.21 -5.28 16.60
CA ALA A 154 -22.75 -3.99 17.03
C ALA A 154 -23.09 -3.04 15.87
N GLY A 155 -22.91 -3.47 14.61
CA GLY A 155 -23.19 -2.66 13.42
C GLY A 155 -22.28 -1.44 13.37
N VAL A 156 -22.84 -0.23 13.30
CA VAL A 156 -22.03 0.99 13.34
C VAL A 156 -21.63 1.45 14.74
N ASN A 157 -22.21 0.87 15.79
CA ASN A 157 -21.85 1.23 17.16
C ASN A 157 -20.57 0.52 17.58
N ASP A 158 -19.68 1.24 18.26
CA ASP A 158 -18.36 0.73 18.68
C ASP A 158 -17.58 0.21 17.46
N GLY A 159 -17.42 1.06 16.47
CA GLY A 159 -16.68 0.74 15.25
C GLY A 159 -15.93 1.95 14.73
N TYR A 160 -15.37 1.85 13.54
CA TYR A 160 -14.68 2.96 12.92
C TYR A 160 -14.86 3.03 11.41
N ILE A 161 -15.03 4.25 10.93
CA ILE A 161 -15.10 4.60 9.52
C ILE A 161 -13.69 4.84 9.01
N GLN A 162 -13.37 4.26 7.85
CA GLN A 162 -12.09 4.44 7.16
C GLN A 162 -12.29 4.96 5.75
N TRP A 163 -11.36 5.79 5.32
CA TRP A 163 -11.26 6.25 3.94
C TRP A 163 -9.81 6.63 3.63
N TYR A 164 -9.49 6.69 2.33
CA TYR A 164 -8.26 7.30 1.85
C TYR A 164 -8.56 8.71 1.34
N ASP A 165 -7.70 9.66 1.65
CA ASP A 165 -7.76 10.98 1.02
C ASP A 165 -7.11 10.97 -0.37
N ASN A 166 -7.13 12.12 -1.03
CA ASN A 166 -6.52 12.28 -2.36
C ASN A 166 -4.98 12.20 -2.36
N THR A 167 -4.35 12.06 -1.19
CA THR A 167 -2.91 11.82 -1.03
C THR A 167 -2.62 10.37 -0.64
N ASN A 168 -3.61 9.48 -0.74
CA ASN A 168 -3.53 8.07 -0.34
C ASN A 168 -3.16 7.88 1.14
N VAL A 169 -3.47 8.86 2.00
CA VAL A 169 -3.34 8.71 3.45
C VAL A 169 -4.62 8.07 3.99
N GLN A 170 -4.47 6.96 4.73
CA GLN A 170 -5.59 6.33 5.39
C GLN A 170 -6.01 7.12 6.63
N HIS A 171 -7.31 7.40 6.73
CA HIS A 171 -7.93 8.02 7.89
C HIS A 171 -8.80 7.02 8.64
N LYS A 172 -8.93 7.24 9.95
CA LYS A 172 -9.76 6.44 10.85
C LYS A 172 -10.56 7.34 11.77
N LEU A 173 -11.88 7.17 11.75
CA LEU A 173 -12.84 7.87 12.60
C LEU A 173 -13.57 6.85 13.47
N ASP A 174 -13.24 6.82 14.75
CA ASP A 174 -13.93 5.97 15.73
C ASP A 174 -15.32 6.55 16.02
N VAL A 175 -16.33 5.67 16.08
CA VAL A 175 -17.74 5.99 16.29
C VAL A 175 -18.29 5.16 17.45
N VAL A 176 -18.83 5.85 18.46
CA VAL A 176 -19.57 5.23 19.57
C VAL A 176 -20.95 5.87 19.66
N ILE A 177 -21.99 5.04 19.71
CA ILE A 177 -23.37 5.47 19.82
C ILE A 177 -23.89 5.07 21.19
N SER A 178 -24.35 6.06 21.96
CA SER A 178 -25.02 5.85 23.24
C SER A 178 -26.36 6.57 23.22
N ASN A 179 -27.43 5.79 23.17
CA ASN A 179 -28.80 6.28 22.98
C ASN A 179 -28.89 7.19 21.74
N ASN A 180 -29.32 8.44 21.91
CA ASN A 180 -29.43 9.42 20.81
C ASN A 180 -28.12 10.19 20.53
N THR A 181 -27.03 9.91 21.24
CA THR A 181 -25.77 10.65 21.09
C THR A 181 -24.75 9.84 20.31
N ILE A 182 -24.14 10.46 19.32
CA ILE A 182 -23.04 9.93 18.53
C ILE A 182 -21.77 10.61 19.02
N PHE A 183 -20.77 9.83 19.38
CA PHE A 183 -19.43 10.28 19.75
C PHE A 183 -18.46 9.89 18.64
N PHE A 184 -17.70 10.87 18.18
CA PHE A 184 -16.68 10.74 17.16
C PHE A 184 -15.31 11.00 17.77
N SER A 185 -14.36 10.11 17.51
CA SER A 185 -12.95 10.30 17.88
C SER A 185 -12.08 10.14 16.65
N TYR A 186 -11.29 11.17 16.35
CA TYR A 186 -10.45 11.23 15.16
C TYR A 186 -9.05 11.70 15.52
N ILE A 187 -8.03 10.95 15.10
CA ILE A 187 -6.65 11.39 15.20
C ILE A 187 -6.29 12.06 13.89
N ASP A 188 -5.99 13.35 13.94
CA ASP A 188 -5.56 14.08 12.76
C ASP A 188 -4.15 13.64 12.36
N ASN A 189 -4.03 13.02 11.19
CA ASN A 189 -2.76 12.47 10.71
C ASN A 189 -1.66 13.54 10.48
N LYS A 190 -2.00 14.82 10.34
CA LYS A 190 -1.02 15.91 10.14
C LYS A 190 -0.50 16.43 11.47
N THR A 191 -1.36 16.54 12.48
CA THR A 191 -1.03 17.15 13.78
C THR A 191 -0.81 16.12 14.89
N GLY A 192 -1.26 14.88 14.69
CA GLY A 192 -1.28 13.82 15.70
C GLY A 192 -2.28 14.07 16.84
N GLN A 193 -3.11 15.11 16.75
CA GLN A 193 -4.02 15.48 17.83
C GLN A 193 -5.34 14.71 17.75
N LEU A 194 -5.79 14.23 18.91
CA LEU A 194 -7.12 13.65 19.08
C LEU A 194 -8.17 14.77 19.05
N GLN A 195 -9.17 14.59 18.20
CA GLN A 195 -10.35 15.43 18.10
C GLN A 195 -11.58 14.62 18.49
N GLU A 196 -12.26 15.04 19.54
CA GLU A 196 -13.52 14.46 19.97
C GLU A 196 -14.66 15.40 19.57
N LYS A 197 -15.69 14.84 18.93
CA LYS A 197 -16.90 15.57 18.51
C LYS A 197 -18.12 14.76 18.90
N GLU A 198 -19.24 15.45 19.13
CA GLU A 198 -20.51 14.81 19.40
C GLU A 198 -21.62 15.36 18.49
N ALA A 199 -22.59 14.50 18.21
CA ALA A 199 -23.78 14.83 17.45
C ALA A 199 -25.01 14.09 18.00
N LYS A 200 -26.20 14.43 17.49
CA LYS A 200 -27.44 13.77 17.85
C LYS A 200 -28.05 13.06 16.65
N ILE A 201 -28.48 11.80 16.83
CA ILE A 201 -29.07 10.98 15.74
C ILE A 201 -30.30 11.68 15.15
N ASN A 202 -31.20 12.16 16.00
CA ASN A 202 -32.39 12.88 15.54
C ASN A 202 -32.05 14.11 14.67
N SER A 203 -31.04 14.90 15.05
CA SER A 203 -30.58 16.03 14.24
C SER A 203 -30.02 15.56 12.90
N SER A 204 -29.19 14.51 12.88
CA SER A 204 -28.65 13.93 11.64
C SER A 204 -29.75 13.44 10.69
N LEU A 205 -30.77 12.74 11.22
CA LEU A 205 -31.90 12.25 10.43
C LEU A 205 -32.71 13.39 9.81
N VAL A 206 -33.03 14.42 10.59
CA VAL A 206 -33.77 15.61 10.12
C VAL A 206 -33.01 16.31 8.99
N THR A 207 -31.70 16.53 9.17
CA THR A 207 -30.87 17.25 8.20
C THR A 207 -30.62 16.43 6.92
N TYR A 208 -30.33 15.14 7.06
CA TYR A 208 -29.77 14.34 5.98
C TYR A 208 -30.70 13.27 5.40
N TYR A 209 -31.80 12.91 6.07
CA TYR A 209 -32.61 11.75 5.64
C TYR A 209 -34.10 12.05 5.43
N GLN A 210 -34.68 12.99 6.17
CA GLN A 210 -36.14 13.20 6.14
C GLN A 210 -36.67 13.88 4.87
N ASN A 211 -35.90 14.76 4.23
CA ASN A 211 -36.30 15.36 2.95
C ASN A 211 -35.72 14.58 1.76
N SER A 212 -36.46 14.56 0.64
CA SER A 212 -36.11 13.73 -0.53
C SER A 212 -34.75 14.05 -1.15
N THR A 213 -34.38 15.34 -1.22
CA THR A 213 -33.09 15.76 -1.77
C THR A 213 -31.92 15.35 -0.90
N SER A 214 -32.00 15.57 0.42
CA SER A 214 -30.98 15.11 1.37
C SER A 214 -30.88 13.59 1.37
N LYS A 215 -32.01 12.87 1.36
CA LYS A 215 -32.03 11.41 1.28
C LYS A 215 -31.26 10.89 0.06
N GLN A 216 -31.45 11.50 -1.12
CA GLN A 216 -30.70 11.12 -2.32
C GLN A 216 -29.19 11.36 -2.16
N LYS A 217 -28.78 12.45 -1.51
CA LYS A 217 -27.35 12.68 -1.20
C LYS A 217 -26.80 11.59 -0.28
N THR A 218 -27.55 11.22 0.75
CA THR A 218 -27.20 10.13 1.68
C THR A 218 -27.07 8.80 0.93
N LEU A 219 -28.00 8.48 0.03
CA LEU A 219 -27.94 7.27 -0.80
C LEU A 219 -26.73 7.24 -1.73
N ASN A 220 -26.34 8.39 -2.31
CA ASN A 220 -25.14 8.49 -3.14
C ASN A 220 -23.84 8.29 -2.34
N ILE A 221 -23.83 8.64 -1.05
CA ILE A 221 -22.70 8.35 -0.17
C ILE A 221 -22.74 6.88 0.26
N ALA A 222 -23.92 6.35 0.55
CA ALA A 222 -24.12 4.94 0.90
C ALA A 222 -23.66 3.99 -0.22
N SER A 223 -23.76 4.39 -1.49
CA SER A 223 -23.24 3.61 -2.62
C SER A 223 -21.71 3.57 -2.71
N LYS A 224 -21.00 4.45 -2.00
CA LYS A 224 -19.54 4.43 -1.87
C LYS A 224 -19.06 3.53 -0.72
N VAL A 225 -19.98 3.04 0.11
CA VAL A 225 -19.64 2.20 1.24
C VAL A 225 -19.29 0.79 0.75
N VAL A 226 -18.07 0.36 1.06
CA VAL A 226 -17.48 -0.93 0.68
C VAL A 226 -17.00 -1.67 1.93
N THR A 227 -16.65 -2.94 1.77
CA THR A 227 -16.02 -3.71 2.85
C THR A 227 -14.61 -3.17 3.15
N PRO A 228 -14.08 -3.37 4.38
CA PRO A 228 -12.69 -3.02 4.69
C PRO A 228 -11.67 -3.66 3.74
N ALA A 229 -11.90 -4.89 3.29
CA ALA A 229 -11.05 -5.57 2.32
C ALA A 229 -11.03 -4.86 0.95
N GLU A 230 -12.20 -4.47 0.44
CA GLU A 230 -12.30 -3.72 -0.82
C GLU A 230 -11.67 -2.33 -0.75
N LEU A 231 -11.72 -1.69 0.43
CA LEU A 231 -11.05 -0.41 0.66
C LEU A 231 -9.52 -0.55 0.63
N GLN A 232 -8.98 -1.60 1.27
CA GLN A 232 -7.53 -1.90 1.22
C GLN A 232 -7.07 -2.23 -0.20
N ASN A 233 -7.88 -2.98 -0.95
CA ASN A 233 -7.57 -3.32 -2.33
C ASN A 233 -7.53 -2.08 -3.24
N SER A 234 -8.39 -1.07 -3.03
CA SER A 234 -8.33 0.16 -3.83
C SER A 234 -7.04 0.95 -3.65
N GLU A 235 -6.47 1.02 -2.44
CA GLU A 235 -5.18 1.69 -2.24
C GLU A 235 -4.08 0.96 -2.99
N SER A 236 -4.08 -0.38 -2.90
CA SER A 236 -3.11 -1.22 -3.61
C SER A 236 -3.22 -1.03 -5.13
N GLU A 237 -4.43 -1.02 -5.68
CA GLU A 237 -4.68 -0.74 -7.11
C GLU A 237 -4.16 0.64 -7.51
N SER A 238 -4.45 1.68 -6.74
CA SER A 238 -4.00 3.04 -7.02
C SER A 238 -2.47 3.13 -7.09
N LEU A 239 -1.76 2.57 -6.11
CA LEU A 239 -0.29 2.52 -6.09
C LEU A 239 0.28 1.78 -7.30
N ILE A 240 -0.37 0.70 -7.73
CA ILE A 240 0.02 -0.07 -8.91
C ILE A 240 -0.21 0.76 -10.18
N TYR A 241 -1.36 1.42 -10.33
CA TYR A 241 -1.63 2.29 -11.46
C TYR A 241 -0.62 3.44 -11.54
N GLU A 242 -0.28 4.10 -10.43
CA GLU A 242 0.79 5.12 -10.38
C GLU A 242 2.16 4.54 -10.76
N SER A 243 2.41 3.27 -10.43
CA SER A 243 3.66 2.59 -10.79
C SER A 243 3.75 2.23 -12.26
N LEU A 244 2.63 2.13 -12.98
CA LEU A 244 2.55 1.65 -14.37
C LEU A 244 2.25 2.76 -15.39
N ILE A 245 1.20 3.56 -15.14
CA ILE A 245 0.63 4.47 -16.13
C ILE A 245 1.67 5.48 -16.61
N ASN A 246 1.70 5.70 -17.92
CA ASN A 246 2.67 6.55 -18.62
C ASN A 246 4.14 6.12 -18.50
N LYS A 247 4.40 4.87 -18.09
CA LYS A 247 5.76 4.29 -18.03
C LYS A 247 5.93 3.15 -19.02
N GLY A 248 7.16 3.02 -19.49
CA GLY A 248 7.60 1.97 -20.38
C GLY A 248 8.25 0.83 -19.61
N PHE A 249 8.07 -0.41 -20.06
CA PHE A 249 8.64 -1.59 -19.43
C PHE A 249 9.18 -2.56 -20.47
N ARG A 250 10.18 -3.34 -20.07
CA ARG A 250 10.71 -4.48 -20.80
C ARG A 250 10.44 -5.76 -20.01
N TYR A 251 9.79 -6.73 -20.66
CA TYR A 251 9.68 -8.10 -20.20
C TYR A 251 10.67 -8.95 -20.99
N SER A 252 11.68 -9.52 -20.33
CA SER A 252 12.74 -10.26 -21.02
C SER A 252 13.17 -11.47 -20.23
N LEU A 253 13.57 -12.54 -20.93
CA LEU A 253 14.16 -13.71 -20.32
C LEU A 253 15.54 -13.35 -19.73
N VAL A 254 15.77 -13.68 -18.46
CA VAL A 254 17.03 -13.40 -17.75
C VAL A 254 17.79 -14.68 -17.39
N SER A 255 17.09 -15.80 -17.18
CA SER A 255 17.75 -17.10 -17.01
C SER A 255 16.95 -18.27 -17.58
N TYR A 256 17.68 -19.34 -17.90
CA TYR A 256 17.18 -20.59 -18.44
C TYR A 256 17.87 -21.75 -17.69
N ASP A 257 17.10 -22.62 -17.06
CA ASP A 257 17.58 -23.69 -16.16
C ASP A 257 18.57 -23.20 -15.09
N GLY A 258 18.33 -22.00 -14.57
CA GLY A 258 19.18 -21.36 -13.56
C GLY A 258 20.50 -20.80 -14.11
N MET A 259 20.73 -20.87 -15.43
CA MET A 259 21.87 -20.27 -16.11
C MET A 259 21.46 -18.93 -16.73
N ASP A 260 22.32 -17.92 -16.61
CA ASP A 260 22.18 -16.66 -17.34
C ASP A 260 21.87 -16.90 -18.83
N VAL A 261 20.92 -16.14 -19.39
CA VAL A 261 20.37 -16.41 -20.72
C VAL A 261 21.43 -16.42 -21.83
N ASP A 262 22.39 -15.49 -21.80
CA ASP A 262 23.45 -15.41 -22.81
C ASP A 262 24.42 -16.59 -22.70
N THR A 263 24.67 -17.02 -21.46
CA THR A 263 25.48 -18.20 -21.18
C THR A 263 24.76 -19.48 -21.60
N ALA A 264 23.46 -19.59 -21.35
CA ALA A 264 22.63 -20.73 -21.74
C ALA A 264 22.60 -20.91 -23.27
N MET A 265 22.42 -19.82 -24.03
CA MET A 265 22.41 -19.86 -25.50
C MET A 265 23.75 -20.33 -26.09
N LYS A 266 24.88 -20.06 -25.42
CA LYS A 266 26.20 -20.58 -25.82
C LYS A 266 26.38 -22.07 -25.49
N ASN A 267 25.56 -22.59 -24.58
CA ASN A 267 25.61 -23.97 -24.10
C ASN A 267 24.47 -24.85 -24.64
N GLY A 268 23.90 -24.49 -25.79
CA GLY A 268 22.93 -25.32 -26.51
C GLY A 268 21.46 -25.04 -26.23
N ALA A 269 21.14 -24.04 -25.39
CA ALA A 269 19.77 -23.54 -25.30
C ALA A 269 19.36 -22.87 -26.65
N PRO A 270 18.06 -22.82 -27.01
CA PRO A 270 17.63 -22.25 -28.28
C PRO A 270 18.17 -20.84 -28.54
N GLN A 271 18.75 -20.60 -29.72
CA GLN A 271 19.54 -19.38 -29.98
C GLN A 271 18.73 -18.08 -30.00
N ASN A 272 17.41 -18.15 -30.15
CA ASN A 272 16.57 -16.96 -30.16
C ASN A 272 15.86 -16.70 -28.82
N LEU A 273 16.24 -17.40 -27.74
CA LEU A 273 15.57 -17.26 -26.43
C LEU A 273 15.50 -15.81 -25.93
N ALA A 274 16.59 -15.05 -26.05
CA ALA A 274 16.64 -13.66 -25.64
C ALA A 274 15.87 -12.74 -26.60
N HIS A 275 15.93 -13.01 -27.90
CA HIS A 275 15.28 -12.20 -28.93
C HIS A 275 13.75 -12.41 -28.95
N ASP A 276 13.32 -13.66 -29.09
CA ASP A 276 11.91 -14.03 -29.26
C ASP A 276 11.14 -13.99 -27.93
N GLY A 277 11.85 -13.97 -26.80
CA GLY A 277 11.28 -13.86 -25.45
C GLY A 277 11.15 -12.45 -24.91
N THR A 278 11.53 -11.41 -25.68
CA THR A 278 11.56 -10.02 -25.20
C THR A 278 10.42 -9.19 -25.78
N PHE A 279 9.68 -8.53 -24.88
CA PHE A 279 8.54 -7.67 -25.19
C PHE A 279 8.69 -6.32 -24.51
N TYR A 280 8.17 -5.29 -25.15
CA TYR A 280 8.10 -3.92 -24.64
C TYR A 280 6.65 -3.54 -24.39
N TYR A 281 6.39 -2.92 -23.25
CA TYR A 281 5.08 -2.46 -22.82
C TYR A 281 5.11 -0.96 -22.56
N TYR A 282 4.00 -0.28 -22.83
CA TYR A 282 3.77 1.10 -22.42
C TYR A 282 2.32 1.27 -21.96
N PHE A 283 2.11 1.54 -20.68
CA PHE A 283 0.78 1.65 -20.09
C PHE A 283 0.17 3.02 -20.37
N LEU A 284 -1.04 3.03 -20.91
CA LEU A 284 -1.74 4.24 -21.34
C LEU A 284 -2.63 4.78 -20.21
N ASP A 285 -3.37 3.89 -19.58
CA ASP A 285 -4.39 4.17 -18.57
C ASP A 285 -4.57 2.95 -17.64
N ASP A 286 -5.67 2.93 -16.88
CA ASP A 286 -6.00 1.92 -15.87
C ASP A 286 -6.40 0.55 -16.44
N SER A 287 -6.49 0.42 -17.76
CA SER A 287 -6.98 -0.80 -18.41
C SER A 287 -6.25 -1.15 -19.71
N HIS A 288 -5.49 -0.23 -20.31
CA HIS A 288 -4.83 -0.44 -21.61
C HIS A 288 -3.32 -0.22 -21.56
N PHE A 289 -2.60 -1.02 -22.36
CA PHE A 289 -1.20 -0.82 -22.69
C PHE A 289 -0.96 -1.01 -24.18
N LYS A 290 0.13 -0.42 -24.69
CA LYS A 290 0.71 -0.79 -25.99
C LYS A 290 1.82 -1.82 -25.81
N ILE A 291 1.93 -2.72 -26.78
CA ILE A 291 2.93 -3.79 -26.77
C ILE A 291 3.57 -3.98 -28.14
N THR A 292 4.84 -4.36 -28.15
CA THR A 292 5.52 -4.96 -29.30
C THR A 292 6.61 -5.93 -28.85
N ALA A 293 7.11 -6.77 -29.77
CA ALA A 293 8.24 -7.65 -29.54
C ALA A 293 9.50 -7.12 -30.25
N VAL A 294 10.67 -7.72 -29.94
CA VAL A 294 11.93 -7.39 -30.64
C VAL A 294 11.83 -7.73 -32.12
N GLY A 295 12.49 -6.94 -32.98
CA GLY A 295 12.56 -7.18 -34.43
C GLY A 295 11.65 -6.25 -35.24
N ALA A 296 12.13 -5.79 -36.39
CA ALA A 296 11.44 -4.77 -37.21
C ALA A 296 10.13 -5.27 -37.85
N TYR A 297 9.95 -6.58 -37.94
CA TYR A 297 8.78 -7.22 -38.53
C TYR A 297 7.60 -7.33 -37.56
N ASN A 298 7.82 -7.16 -36.25
CA ASN A 298 6.76 -7.21 -35.25
C ASN A 298 6.03 -5.86 -35.19
N PRO A 299 4.70 -5.83 -35.44
CA PRO A 299 3.92 -4.62 -35.27
C PRO A 299 3.75 -4.27 -33.79
N SER A 300 3.29 -3.04 -33.53
CA SER A 300 2.73 -2.68 -32.22
C SER A 300 1.22 -2.88 -32.21
N SER A 301 0.67 -3.19 -31.04
CA SER A 301 -0.77 -3.28 -30.81
C SER A 301 -1.14 -2.67 -29.47
N THR A 302 -2.44 -2.47 -29.24
CA THR A 302 -2.99 -2.12 -27.93
C THR A 302 -3.70 -3.34 -27.38
N ASP A 303 -3.47 -3.66 -26.11
CA ASP A 303 -4.15 -4.74 -25.39
C ASP A 303 -4.54 -4.24 -23.99
N THR A 304 -5.23 -5.09 -23.25
CA THR A 304 -5.79 -4.81 -21.93
C THR A 304 -5.03 -5.53 -20.83
N PHE A 305 -5.05 -4.98 -19.63
CA PHE A 305 -4.54 -5.64 -18.43
C PHE A 305 -5.53 -5.57 -17.29
N SER A 306 -5.32 -6.40 -16.28
CA SER A 306 -6.02 -6.33 -15.00
C SER A 306 -5.05 -6.50 -13.84
N ILE A 307 -5.45 -6.02 -12.67
CA ILE A 307 -4.72 -6.18 -11.41
C ILE A 307 -5.46 -7.22 -10.57
N ASP A 308 -4.73 -8.24 -10.13
CA ASP A 308 -5.17 -9.18 -9.11
C ASP A 308 -4.48 -8.82 -7.79
N THR A 309 -5.16 -8.01 -6.98
CA THR A 309 -4.68 -7.60 -5.64
C THR A 309 -4.63 -8.74 -4.65
N LYS A 310 -5.47 -9.75 -4.81
CA LYS A 310 -5.52 -10.91 -3.91
C LYS A 310 -4.28 -11.80 -4.05
N ASN A 311 -3.81 -11.98 -5.29
CA ASN A 311 -2.67 -12.83 -5.60
C ASN A 311 -1.38 -12.04 -5.90
N GLU A 312 -1.41 -10.71 -5.75
CA GLU A 312 -0.28 -9.79 -6.01
C GLU A 312 0.30 -9.95 -7.42
N LYS A 313 -0.58 -9.98 -8.43
CA LYS A 313 -0.21 -10.15 -9.85
C LYS A 313 -0.85 -9.09 -10.74
N ILE A 314 -0.14 -8.69 -11.78
CA ILE A 314 -0.72 -7.99 -12.94
C ILE A 314 -0.88 -9.00 -14.06
N ILE A 315 -2.05 -9.04 -14.69
CA ILE A 315 -2.35 -9.97 -15.79
C ILE A 315 -2.34 -9.17 -17.08
N LEU A 316 -1.33 -9.39 -17.92
CA LEU A 316 -1.15 -8.71 -19.20
C LEU A 316 -1.81 -9.52 -20.31
N GLY A 317 -2.82 -8.93 -20.95
CA GLY A 317 -3.54 -9.47 -22.10
C GLY A 317 -4.35 -10.72 -21.75
N PRO A 318 -5.68 -10.75 -21.96
CA PRO A 318 -6.48 -11.95 -21.68
C PRO A 318 -6.06 -13.16 -22.54
N ARG A 319 -5.35 -12.93 -23.66
CA ARG A 319 -4.85 -13.97 -24.56
C ARG A 319 -3.44 -14.44 -24.22
N SER A 320 -2.56 -13.54 -23.78
CA SER A 320 -1.18 -13.89 -23.39
C SER A 320 -1.12 -14.51 -22.00
N GLY A 321 -2.00 -14.10 -21.08
CA GLY A 321 -2.05 -14.63 -19.72
C GLY A 321 -0.73 -14.47 -18.97
N ILE A 322 0.06 -13.45 -19.32
CA ILE A 322 1.34 -13.20 -18.67
C ILE A 322 1.03 -12.59 -17.31
N GLU A 323 1.48 -13.28 -16.25
CA GLU A 323 1.35 -12.83 -14.88
C GLU A 323 2.64 -12.17 -14.43
N ILE A 324 2.60 -10.88 -14.10
CA ILE A 324 3.72 -10.15 -13.52
C ILE A 324 3.53 -10.10 -12.01
N PRO A 325 4.36 -10.80 -11.22
CA PRO A 325 4.28 -10.72 -9.77
C PRO A 325 4.78 -9.36 -9.29
N TYR A 326 4.10 -8.79 -8.29
CA TYR A 326 4.53 -7.56 -7.64
C TYR A 326 4.48 -7.67 -6.12
N LYS A 327 5.10 -6.69 -5.45
CA LYS A 327 5.01 -6.46 -4.00
C LYS A 327 4.89 -4.98 -3.73
N ILE A 328 4.09 -4.61 -2.72
CA ILE A 328 4.01 -3.24 -2.23
C ILE A 328 4.75 -3.17 -0.89
N ASN A 329 5.84 -2.41 -0.84
CA ASN A 329 6.61 -2.17 0.38
C ASN A 329 6.76 -0.66 0.57
N ASN A 330 6.37 -0.14 1.74
CA ASN A 330 6.48 1.28 2.09
C ASN A 330 5.89 2.22 1.00
N GLY A 331 4.70 1.90 0.49
CA GLY A 331 4.01 2.70 -0.53
C GLY A 331 4.67 2.67 -1.91
N LYS A 332 5.60 1.74 -2.16
CA LYS A 332 6.24 1.55 -3.47
C LYS A 332 5.97 0.16 -4.01
N VAL A 333 5.71 0.09 -5.30
CA VAL A 333 5.50 -1.16 -6.03
C VAL A 333 6.84 -1.68 -6.57
N TYR A 334 7.09 -2.96 -6.35
CA TYR A 334 8.27 -3.68 -6.81
C TYR A 334 7.83 -4.87 -7.66
N PHE A 335 8.31 -4.95 -8.89
CA PHE A 335 8.06 -6.10 -9.77
C PHE A 335 9.11 -7.17 -9.52
N SER A 336 8.67 -8.42 -9.39
CA SER A 336 9.56 -9.55 -9.16
C SER A 336 9.75 -10.36 -10.44
N ASP A 337 10.83 -11.13 -10.49
CA ASP A 337 11.04 -12.07 -11.57
C ASP A 337 10.00 -13.20 -11.53
N ARG A 338 9.58 -13.64 -12.72
CA ARG A 338 8.61 -14.70 -12.90
C ARG A 338 9.31 -15.97 -13.38
N SER A 339 9.28 -17.02 -12.56
CA SER A 339 9.76 -18.36 -12.94
C SER A 339 8.62 -19.22 -13.49
N VAL A 340 8.83 -19.87 -14.62
CA VAL A 340 7.87 -20.80 -15.25
C VAL A 340 8.59 -22.01 -15.82
N THR A 341 8.14 -23.21 -15.46
CA THR A 341 8.56 -24.46 -16.13
C THR A 341 7.53 -24.80 -17.20
N ARG A 342 8.00 -25.06 -18.42
CA ARG A 342 7.14 -25.38 -19.57
C ARG A 342 7.13 -26.88 -19.85
N ASP A 343 6.33 -27.30 -20.83
CA ASP A 343 6.15 -28.70 -21.24
C ASP A 343 7.44 -29.35 -21.79
N ASP A 344 8.42 -28.54 -22.17
CA ASP A 344 9.77 -28.97 -22.54
C ASP A 344 10.64 -29.31 -21.31
N ASN A 345 10.08 -29.23 -20.10
CA ASN A 345 10.72 -29.49 -18.82
C ASN A 345 11.91 -28.55 -18.52
N HIS A 346 11.96 -27.39 -19.17
CA HIS A 346 12.93 -26.34 -18.90
C HIS A 346 12.30 -25.21 -18.09
N THR A 347 13.10 -24.61 -17.21
CA THR A 347 12.70 -23.49 -16.36
C THR A 347 13.17 -22.17 -16.98
N TYR A 348 12.22 -21.26 -17.18
CA TYR A 348 12.44 -19.94 -17.73
C TYR A 348 12.18 -18.91 -16.65
N VAL A 349 13.11 -17.96 -16.47
CA VAL A 349 12.92 -16.83 -15.55
C VAL A 349 12.90 -15.55 -16.35
N TYR A 350 11.78 -14.83 -16.26
CA TYR A 350 11.57 -13.56 -16.92
C TYR A 350 11.61 -12.42 -15.91
N SER A 351 12.18 -11.29 -16.32
CA SER A 351 12.16 -10.05 -15.55
C SER A 351 11.25 -9.03 -16.21
N PHE A 352 10.55 -8.24 -15.40
CA PHE A 352 9.73 -7.11 -15.81
C PHE A 352 10.32 -5.84 -15.20
N THR A 353 11.01 -5.05 -16.03
CA THR A 353 11.78 -3.89 -15.56
C THR A 353 11.32 -2.63 -16.28
N GLU A 354 11.28 -1.50 -15.57
CA GLU A 354 11.03 -0.20 -16.19
C GLU A 354 12.12 0.10 -17.25
N ASP A 355 11.68 0.52 -18.43
CA ASP A 355 12.53 0.86 -19.56
C ASP A 355 12.00 2.14 -20.21
N SER A 356 12.72 3.25 -19.97
CA SER A 356 12.35 4.56 -20.50
C SER A 356 12.34 4.64 -22.02
N THR A 357 13.01 3.71 -22.72
CA THR A 357 13.07 3.65 -24.18
C THR A 357 11.90 2.87 -24.79
N ALA A 358 11.18 2.08 -23.99
CA ALA A 358 10.11 1.20 -24.47
C ALA A 358 9.01 1.96 -25.23
N LYS A 359 8.63 3.15 -24.75
CA LYS A 359 7.65 4.00 -25.43
C LYS A 359 8.10 4.31 -26.85
N GLU A 360 9.27 4.94 -27.00
CA GLU A 360 9.78 5.31 -28.33
C GLU A 360 9.91 4.08 -29.24
N TYR A 361 10.41 2.96 -28.70
CA TYR A 361 10.53 1.72 -29.43
C TYR A 361 9.18 1.21 -29.96
N ILE A 362 8.15 1.15 -29.12
CA ILE A 362 6.80 0.70 -29.50
C ILE A 362 6.20 1.62 -30.57
N TYR A 363 6.33 2.93 -30.40
CA TYR A 363 5.79 3.91 -31.35
C TYR A 363 6.55 3.97 -32.68
N SER A 364 7.79 3.46 -32.73
CA SER A 364 8.54 3.30 -33.99
C SER A 364 8.01 2.17 -34.89
N LYS A 365 7.18 1.26 -34.34
CA LYS A 365 6.65 0.10 -35.07
C LYS A 365 5.41 0.46 -35.88
N LYS A 366 5.17 -0.30 -36.95
CA LYS A 366 3.88 -0.28 -37.66
C LYS A 366 2.77 -0.77 -36.71
N VAL A 367 1.62 -0.12 -36.72
CA VAL A 367 0.47 -0.54 -35.92
C VAL A 367 -0.19 -1.74 -36.61
N SER A 368 -0.50 -2.79 -35.84
CA SER A 368 -1.31 -3.91 -36.33
C SER A 368 -2.73 -3.41 -36.58
N ASN A 369 -3.26 -3.69 -37.77
CA ASN A 369 -4.68 -3.48 -38.08
C ASN A 369 -5.57 -4.44 -37.30
#